data_AF-A0A0K8Q3F6-F1
#
_entry.id   AF-A0A0K8Q3F6-F1
#
_cell.length_a   1.000
_cell.length_b   1.000
_cell.length_c   1.000
_cell.angle_alpha   90.00
_cell.angle_beta   90.00
_cell.angle_gamma   90.00
#
_symmetry.space_group_name_H-M   'P 1'
#
loop_
_entity.id
_entity.type
_entity.pdbx_description
1 polymer ?
#
loop_
_entity_poly.entity_id
_entity_poly.type
_entity_poly.pdbx_seq_one_letter_code
_entity_poly.pdbx_strand_id
1 'polypeptide(L)'
;MDIVEFLSARIAEDEAVAKRLLQDRTVSESGKWYEWRLLRECQAKRTLIGIIEAARQAALATMVSNPSGSTQWIPEAIEWTTLSLNALALPYSDHPDFREEWR
;
A
#
# COMPACT_ATOMS: atom_id res chain seq x y z
N MET A 1 -4.76 4.49 -13.59
CA MET A 1 -4.43 3.88 -12.31
C MET A 1 -3.28 4.61 -11.66
N ASP A 2 -3.51 5.24 -10.51
CA ASP A 2 -2.42 5.73 -9.64
C ASP A 2 -1.88 4.59 -8.76
N ILE A 3 -0.79 4.83 -8.04
CA ILE A 3 -0.14 3.80 -7.21
C ILE A 3 -1.02 3.33 -6.04
N VAL A 4 -1.87 4.19 -5.48
CA VAL A 4 -2.79 3.84 -4.37
C VAL A 4 -3.92 2.97 -4.90
N GLU A 5 -4.48 3.32 -6.05
CA GLU A 5 -5.50 2.52 -6.75
C GLU A 5 -4.94 1.15 -7.11
N PHE A 6 -3.71 1.10 -7.67
CA PHE A 6 -3.00 -0.13 -7.99
C PHE A 6 -2.81 -1.02 -6.75
N LEU A 7 -2.20 -0.49 -5.70
CA LEU A 7 -1.97 -1.22 -4.45
C LEU A 7 -3.29 -1.72 -3.84
N SER A 8 -4.33 -0.88 -3.82
CA SER A 8 -5.64 -1.24 -3.29
C SER A 8 -6.26 -2.41 -4.06
N ALA A 9 -6.15 -2.39 -5.40
CA ALA A 9 -6.61 -3.49 -6.24
C ALA A 9 -5.81 -4.77 -5.98
N ARG A 10 -4.47 -4.70 -5.93
CA ARG A 10 -3.62 -5.87 -5.69
C ARG A 10 -3.87 -6.50 -4.32
N ILE A 11 -3.99 -5.69 -3.28
CA ILE A 11 -4.31 -6.16 -1.94
C ILE A 11 -5.69 -6.82 -1.89
N ALA A 12 -6.69 -6.28 -2.61
CA ALA A 12 -8.01 -6.89 -2.68
C ALA A 12 -7.99 -8.26 -3.37
N GLU A 13 -7.18 -8.41 -4.43
CA GLU A 13 -6.97 -9.69 -5.11
C GLU A 13 -6.27 -10.72 -4.22
N ASP A 14 -5.18 -10.34 -3.56
CA ASP A 14 -4.46 -11.19 -2.61
C ASP A 14 -5.40 -11.72 -1.52
N GLU A 15 -6.26 -10.86 -0.98
CA GLU A 15 -7.27 -11.28 -0.01
C GLU A 15 -8.33 -12.21 -0.57
N ALA A 16 -8.78 -11.98 -1.80
CA ALA A 16 -9.77 -12.83 -2.44
C ALA A 16 -9.21 -14.24 -2.64
N VAL A 17 -7.94 -14.34 -3.07
CA VAL A 17 -7.21 -15.61 -3.21
C VAL A 17 -7.07 -16.30 -1.85
N ALA A 18 -6.60 -15.59 -0.83
CA ALA A 18 -6.43 -16.16 0.52
C ALA A 18 -7.76 -16.66 1.11
N LYS A 19 -8.84 -15.87 0.98
CA LYS A 19 -10.18 -16.26 1.45
C LYS A 19 -10.69 -17.51 0.70
N ARG A 20 -10.43 -17.60 -0.60
CA ARG A 20 -10.79 -18.78 -1.40
C ARG A 20 -10.02 -20.02 -0.94
N LEU A 21 -8.72 -19.91 -0.71
CA LEU A 21 -7.89 -21.03 -0.24
C LEU A 21 -8.26 -21.49 1.17
N LEU A 22 -8.64 -20.57 2.06
CA LEU A 22 -9.12 -20.93 3.40
C LEU A 22 -10.45 -21.72 3.40
N GLN A 23 -11.25 -21.58 2.35
CA GLN A 23 -12.48 -22.35 2.17
C GLN A 23 -12.22 -23.74 1.55
N ASP A 24 -11.06 -23.94 0.92
CA ASP A 24 -10.67 -25.20 0.31
C ASP A 24 -10.25 -26.21 1.39
N ARG A 25 -10.97 -27.34 1.44
CA ARG A 25 -10.75 -28.40 2.42
C ARG A 25 -9.47 -29.20 2.17
N THR A 26 -8.88 -29.07 0.98
CA THR A 26 -7.65 -29.78 0.59
C THR A 26 -6.38 -29.08 1.07
N VAL A 27 -6.48 -27.80 1.45
CA VAL A 27 -5.35 -27.02 1.96
C VAL A 27 -4.94 -27.56 3.34
N SER A 28 -3.64 -27.85 3.49
CA SER A 28 -3.06 -28.30 4.75
C SER A 28 -3.21 -27.25 5.85
N GLU A 29 -3.09 -27.66 7.11
CA GLU A 29 -3.16 -26.72 8.23
C GLU A 29 -2.03 -25.67 8.17
N SER A 30 -0.84 -26.08 7.71
CA SER A 30 0.26 -25.16 7.44
C SER A 30 -0.08 -24.17 6.33
N GLY A 31 -0.75 -24.61 5.26
CA GLY A 31 -1.23 -23.73 4.19
C GLY A 31 -2.21 -22.69 4.72
N LYS A 32 -3.21 -23.11 5.50
CA LYS A 32 -4.16 -22.19 6.13
C LYS A 32 -3.48 -21.15 7.02
N TRP A 33 -2.41 -21.53 7.72
CA TRP A 33 -1.64 -20.57 8.53
C TRP A 33 -1.03 -19.45 7.68
N TYR A 34 -0.47 -19.78 6.51
CA TYR A 34 0.04 -18.78 5.56
C TYR A 34 -1.07 -17.88 5.03
N GLU A 35 -2.23 -18.44 4.68
CA GLU A 35 -3.36 -17.64 4.19
C GLU A 35 -3.89 -16.68 5.27
N TRP A 36 -3.99 -17.12 6.53
CA TRP A 36 -4.35 -16.25 7.64
C TRP A 36 -3.34 -15.13 7.87
N ARG A 37 -2.05 -15.43 7.72
CA ARG A 37 -0.99 -14.44 7.79
C ARG A 37 -1.11 -13.43 6.64
N LEU A 38 -1.34 -13.89 5.41
CA LEU A 38 -1.52 -13.02 4.24
C LEU A 38 -2.71 -12.07 4.44
N LEU A 39 -3.83 -12.52 4.99
CA LEU A 39 -4.96 -11.65 5.32
C LEU A 39 -4.59 -10.55 6.34
N ARG A 40 -3.77 -10.87 7.35
CA ARG A 40 -3.27 -9.88 8.31
C ARG A 40 -2.29 -8.90 7.68
N GLU A 41 -1.44 -9.37 6.78
CA GLU A 41 -0.51 -8.53 6.02
C GLU A 41 -1.28 -7.58 5.07
N CYS A 42 -2.32 -8.06 4.40
CA CYS A 42 -3.22 -7.24 3.58
C CYS A 42 -3.88 -6.12 4.41
N GLN A 43 -4.40 -6.47 5.59
CA GLN A 43 -4.95 -5.48 6.50
C GLN A 43 -3.90 -4.45 6.95
N ALA A 44 -2.68 -4.90 7.29
CA ALA A 44 -1.59 -4.02 7.68
C ALA A 44 -1.19 -3.06 6.55
N LYS A 45 -1.08 -3.56 5.31
CA LYS A 45 -0.79 -2.75 4.12
C LYS A 45 -1.87 -1.68 3.88
N ARG A 46 -3.16 -2.02 4.01
CA ARG A 46 -4.24 -1.02 3.91
C ARG A 46 -4.15 0.06 4.96
N THR A 47 -3.92 -0.32 6.22
CA THR A 47 -3.72 0.65 7.30
C THR A 47 -2.54 1.57 7.00
N LEU A 48 -1.43 1.02 6.53
CA LEU A 48 -0.24 1.79 6.17
C LEU A 48 -0.51 2.76 5.01
N ILE A 49 -1.20 2.33 3.97
CA ILE A 49 -1.62 3.22 2.86
C ILE A 49 -2.45 4.38 3.39
N GLY A 50 -3.44 4.13 4.26
CA GLY A 50 -4.24 5.18 4.87
C GLY A 50 -3.41 6.18 5.71
N ILE A 51 -2.41 5.69 6.45
CA ILE A 51 -1.47 6.56 7.19
C ILE A 51 -0.66 7.44 6.23
N ILE A 52 -0.15 6.86 5.14
CA ILE A 52 0.64 7.56 4.13
C ILE A 52 -0.20 8.64 3.44
N GLU A 53 -1.43 8.31 3.04
CA GLU A 53 -2.34 9.28 2.41
C GLU A 53 -2.68 10.43 3.35
N ALA A 54 -2.99 10.14 4.61
CA ALA A 54 -3.25 11.16 5.61
C ALA A 54 -2.04 12.07 5.84
N ALA A 55 -0.83 11.50 5.91
CA ALA A 55 0.41 12.27 6.04
C ALA A 55 0.66 13.17 4.82
N ARG A 56 0.46 12.65 3.60
CA ARG A 56 0.59 13.42 2.36
C ARG A 56 -0.43 14.56 2.30
N GLN A 57 -1.69 14.29 2.65
CA GLN A 57 -2.74 15.31 2.69
C GLN A 57 -2.43 16.42 3.70
N ALA A 58 -1.95 16.06 4.90
CA ALA A 58 -1.56 17.04 5.92
C ALA A 58 -0.39 17.93 5.45
N ALA A 59 0.60 17.33 4.79
CA ALA A 59 1.74 18.05 4.22
C ALA A 59 1.28 19.04 3.13
N LEU A 60 0.45 18.59 2.18
CA LEU A 60 -0.11 19.43 1.12
C LEU A 60 -0.99 20.57 1.67
N ALA A 61 -1.86 20.29 2.65
CA ALA A 61 -2.70 21.29 3.29
C ALA A 61 -1.86 22.39 3.98
N THR A 62 -0.73 22.00 4.57
CA THR A 62 0.22 22.94 5.21
C THR A 62 0.87 23.86 4.17
N MET A 63 1.27 23.34 3.01
CA MET A 63 1.82 24.17 1.91
C MET A 63 0.85 25.23 1.44
N VAL A 64 -0.43 24.89 1.31
CA VAL A 64 -1.48 25.81 0.85
C VAL A 64 -1.79 26.86 1.91
N SER A 65 -1.84 26.45 3.18
CA SER A 65 -2.31 27.32 4.28
C SER A 65 -1.24 28.27 4.83
N ASN A 66 0.04 27.94 4.68
CA ASN A 66 1.14 28.76 5.21
C ASN A 66 2.34 28.84 4.25
N PRO A 67 2.20 29.49 3.09
CA PRO A 67 3.26 29.54 2.06
C PRO A 67 4.51 30.31 2.49
N SER A 68 4.42 31.16 3.53
CA SER A 68 5.54 31.95 4.07
C SER A 68 6.12 31.40 5.39
N GLY A 69 5.60 30.28 5.90
CA GLY A 69 6.09 29.62 7.10
C GLY A 69 7.31 28.74 6.84
N SER A 70 7.94 28.21 7.89
CA SER A 70 9.00 27.22 7.76
C SER A 70 8.44 25.88 7.26
N THR A 71 8.35 25.72 5.95
CA THR A 71 7.86 24.50 5.25
C THR A 71 8.98 23.52 4.94
N GLN A 72 10.12 23.62 5.65
CA GLN A 72 11.38 22.93 5.32
C GLN A 72 11.33 21.40 5.47
N TRP A 73 10.26 20.83 6.01
CA TRP A 73 10.08 19.37 6.16
C TRP A 73 9.06 18.76 5.16
N ILE A 74 8.34 19.62 4.43
CA ILE A 74 7.22 19.19 3.59
C ILE A 74 7.71 18.44 2.34
N PRO A 75 8.73 18.92 1.60
CA PRO A 75 9.28 18.17 0.47
C PRO A 75 9.70 16.75 0.86
N GLU A 76 10.38 16.59 1.99
CA GLU A 76 10.86 15.32 2.53
C GLU A 76 9.69 14.40 2.91
N ALA A 77 8.64 14.95 3.52
CA ALA A 77 7.44 14.17 3.85
C ALA A 77 6.72 13.64 2.58
N ILE A 78 6.64 14.46 1.52
CA ILE A 78 6.05 14.03 0.24
C ILE A 78 6.94 12.99 -0.44
N GLU A 79 8.26 13.15 -0.38
CA GLU A 79 9.21 12.18 -0.92
C GLU A 79 9.10 10.83 -0.19
N TRP A 80 9.18 10.82 1.15
CA TRP A 80 9.09 9.58 1.94
C TRP A 80 7.75 8.87 1.78
N THR A 81 6.64 9.61 1.69
CA THR A 81 5.34 9.00 1.40
C THR A 81 5.28 8.39 0.00
N THR A 82 5.99 8.97 -0.98
CA THR A 82 6.11 8.40 -2.34
C THR A 82 6.96 7.13 -2.33
N LEU A 83 8.15 7.19 -1.74
CA LEU A 83 9.05 6.04 -1.62
C LEU A 83 8.41 4.87 -0.88
N SER A 84 7.61 5.17 0.15
CA SER A 84 6.88 4.15 0.91
C SER A 84 5.84 3.41 0.05
N LEU A 85 5.13 4.12 -0.83
CA LEU A 85 4.17 3.49 -1.75
C LEU A 85 4.89 2.69 -2.83
N ASN A 86 5.98 3.21 -3.39
CA ASN A 86 6.82 2.50 -4.36
C ASN A 86 7.33 1.17 -3.78
N ALA A 87 7.86 1.20 -2.55
CA ALA A 87 8.32 0.00 -1.86
C ALA A 87 7.20 -1.05 -1.66
N LEU A 88 5.97 -0.60 -1.38
CA LEU A 88 4.82 -1.50 -1.29
C LEU A 88 4.39 -2.11 -2.63
N ALA A 89 4.73 -1.45 -3.75
CA ALA A 89 4.37 -1.90 -5.09
C ALA A 89 5.35 -2.95 -5.64
N LEU A 90 6.59 -3.00 -5.14
CA LEU A 90 7.64 -3.92 -5.61
C LEU A 90 7.25 -5.40 -5.71
N PRO A 91 6.48 -5.98 -4.75
CA PRO A 91 6.03 -7.38 -4.86
C PRO A 91 5.18 -7.66 -6.11
N TYR A 92 4.62 -6.63 -6.72
CA TYR A 92 3.76 -6.72 -7.89
C TYR A 92 4.46 -6.26 -9.17
N SER A 93 5.80 -6.20 -9.19
CA SER A 93 6.58 -5.70 -10.34
C SER A 93 6.46 -6.52 -11.62
N ASP A 94 6.01 -7.77 -11.54
CA ASP A 94 5.69 -8.62 -12.69
C ASP A 94 4.26 -8.40 -13.23
N HIS A 95 3.45 -7.55 -12.60
CA HIS A 95 2.07 -7.29 -13.02
C HIS A 95 2.04 -6.38 -14.27
N PRO A 96 1.19 -6.64 -15.29
CA PRO A 96 1.15 -5.83 -16.52
C PRO A 96 0.79 -4.35 -16.29
N ASP A 97 0.01 -4.04 -15.26
CA ASP A 97 -0.33 -2.66 -14.89
C ASP A 97 0.71 -1.98 -13.98
N PHE A 98 1.77 -2.69 -13.58
CA PHE A 98 2.87 -2.11 -12.83
C PHE A 98 3.63 -1.10 -13.70
N ARG A 99 4.00 0.04 -13.13
CA ARG A 99 4.78 1.07 -13.82
C ARG A 99 6.21 1.09 -13.33
N GLU A 100 7.16 1.16 -14.26
CA GLU A 100 8.59 1.17 -13.93
C GLU A 100 9.01 2.36 -13.03
N GLU A 101 8.26 3.47 -13.07
CA GLU A 101 8.45 4.61 -12.17
C GLU A 101 8.20 4.30 -10.67
N TRP A 102 7.55 3.18 -10.37
CA TRP A 102 7.30 2.71 -9.00
C TRP A 102 8.39 1.77 -8.48
N ARG A 103 9.38 1.43 -9.31
CA ARG A 103 10.53 0.62 -8.91
C ARG A 103 11.48 1.41 -8.01
#